data_AF-A0A0D2JLP4-F1
#
_entry.id   AF-A0A0D2JLP4-F1
#
_cell.length_a   1.000
_cell.length_b   1.000
_cell.length_c   1.000
_cell.angle_alpha   90.00
_cell.angle_beta   90.00
_cell.angle_gamma   90.00
#
_symmetry.space_group_name_H-M   'P 1'
#
loop_
_entity.id
_entity.type
_entity.pdbx_description
1 polymer ?
#
loop_
_entity_poly.entity_id
_entity_poly.type
_entity_poly.pdbx_seq_one_letter_code
_entity_poly.pdbx_strand_id
1 'polypeptide(L)'
;MASRLAFIADWLDPNSGVLWRYQLFYYPDTGEVEMFDVKNRRHFLKRIKYDGLAAEQLFPGAVVTVYARQLRVTDFGDDATRRAVEARAERTLAMVKPDAVRHTGKILQAVGGSGLQVANVRMARLSRGDAQEFYAAHADAPYFEKVRRGRAPDAGAAGVGWCGSTRQWGALGPSACARS
;
A
#
# COMPACT_ATOMS: atom_id res chain seq x y z
N MET A 1 11.17 25.99 -6.02
CA MET A 1 10.10 25.97 -5.02
C MET A 1 10.16 24.63 -4.30
N ALA A 2 10.45 24.60 -3.01
CA ALA A 2 10.58 23.34 -2.27
C ALA A 2 9.24 22.60 -2.25
N SER A 3 9.20 21.37 -2.78
CA SER A 3 8.00 20.55 -2.81
C SER A 3 7.73 20.01 -1.41
N ARG A 4 6.91 20.70 -0.62
CA ARG A 4 6.42 20.19 0.67
C ARG A 4 5.23 19.25 0.45
N LEU A 5 5.11 18.23 1.28
CA LEU A 5 3.93 17.37 1.37
C LEU A 5 3.17 17.72 2.64
N ALA A 6 1.87 17.99 2.55
CA ALA A 6 1.02 18.24 3.71
C ALA A 6 0.01 17.11 3.93
N PHE A 7 -0.12 16.70 5.19
CA PHE A 7 -1.03 15.65 5.63
C PHE A 7 -1.81 16.12 6.85
N ILE A 8 -3.02 15.61 7.02
CA ILE A 8 -3.78 15.73 8.25
C ILE A 8 -3.54 14.47 9.06
N ALA A 9 -3.12 14.62 10.30
CA ALA A 9 -2.83 13.52 11.20
C ALA A 9 -3.51 13.72 12.55
N ASP A 10 -4.16 12.67 13.03
CA ASP A 10 -4.80 12.64 14.33
C ASP A 10 -3.90 11.90 15.35
N TRP A 11 -3.73 12.50 16.52
CA TRP A 11 -2.97 11.94 17.64
C TRP A 11 -3.88 11.77 18.84
N LEU A 12 -4.00 10.54 19.34
CA LEU A 12 -4.69 10.28 20.60
C LEU A 12 -3.68 10.42 21.74
N ASP A 13 -3.88 11.42 22.61
CA ASP A 13 -3.05 11.59 23.80
C ASP A 13 -3.38 10.49 24.82
N PRO A 14 -2.41 9.63 25.19
CA PRO A 14 -2.64 8.53 26.12
C PRO A 14 -3.00 9.01 27.53
N ASN A 15 -2.60 10.23 27.92
CA ASN A 15 -2.83 10.74 29.27
C ASN A 15 -4.21 11.39 29.42
N SER A 16 -4.68 12.10 28.39
CA SER A 16 -5.94 12.85 28.44
C SER A 16 -7.09 12.20 27.67
N GLY A 17 -6.81 11.20 26.82
CA GLY A 17 -7.79 10.60 25.91
C GLY A 17 -8.30 11.56 24.82
N VAL A 18 -7.69 12.75 24.70
CA VAL A 18 -8.10 13.77 23.73
C VAL A 18 -7.48 13.46 22.37
N LEU A 19 -8.30 13.53 21.33
CA LEU A 19 -7.86 13.45 19.94
C LEU A 19 -7.44 14.82 19.43
N TRP A 20 -6.14 14.98 19.15
CA TRP A 20 -5.57 16.19 18.57
C TRP A 20 -5.40 16.03 17.07
N ARG A 21 -5.86 17.03 16.31
CA ARG A 21 -5.68 17.07 14.86
C ARG A 21 -4.56 18.02 14.49
N TYR A 22 -3.53 17.47 13.86
CA TYR A 22 -2.37 18.21 13.39
C TYR A 22 -2.32 18.23 11.87
N GLN A 23 -1.83 19.34 11.33
CA GLN A 23 -1.36 19.41 9.96
C GLN A 23 0.14 19.13 9.96
N LEU A 24 0.52 17.98 9.42
CA LEU A 24 1.89 17.50 9.30
C LEU A 24 2.45 17.92 7.95
N PHE A 25 3.56 18.64 7.94
CA PHE A 25 4.32 18.97 6.74
C PHE A 25 5.61 18.17 6.71
N TYR A 26 5.89 17.55 5.57
CA TYR A 26 7.10 16.79 5.32
C TYR A 26 7.85 17.37 4.12
N TYR A 27 9.16 17.55 4.27
CA TYR A 27 10.04 18.11 3.25
C TYR A 27 10.98 17.02 2.72
N PRO A 28 10.62 16.33 1.61
CA PRO A 28 11.39 15.19 1.10
C PRO A 28 12.83 15.54 0.71
N ASP A 29 13.10 16.78 0.30
CA ASP A 29 14.44 17.22 -0.11
C ASP A 29 15.43 17.31 1.06
N THR A 30 14.91 17.57 2.27
CA THR A 30 15.73 17.86 3.46
C THR A 30 15.52 16.85 4.59
N GLY A 31 14.46 16.03 4.53
CA GLY A 31 14.07 15.12 5.60
C GLY A 31 13.53 15.86 6.83
N GLU A 32 12.96 17.04 6.64
CA GLU A 32 12.44 17.86 7.74
C GLU A 32 10.93 17.67 7.91
N VAL A 33 10.50 17.75 9.17
CA VAL A 33 9.11 17.60 9.60
C VAL A 33 8.68 18.85 10.35
N GLU A 34 7.46 19.29 10.10
CA GLU A 34 6.80 20.37 10.81
C GLU A 34 5.37 19.96 11.17
N MET A 35 4.90 20.35 12.36
CA MET A 35 3.52 20.05 12.80
C MET A 35 2.83 21.32 13.27
N PHE A 36 1.65 21.55 12.72
CA PHE A 36 0.79 22.68 13.07
C PHE A 36 -0.49 22.19 13.71
N ASP A 37 -0.85 22.76 14.86
CA ASP A 37 -2.12 22.49 15.54
C ASP A 37 -3.24 23.26 14.83
N VAL A 38 -4.16 22.54 14.19
CA VAL A 38 -5.25 23.13 13.40
C VAL A 38 -6.24 23.86 14.31
N LYS A 39 -6.49 23.33 15.52
CA LYS A 39 -7.49 23.89 16.44
C LYS A 39 -7.00 25.16 17.08
N ASN A 40 -5.75 25.16 17.57
CA ASN A 40 -5.17 26.30 18.28
C ASN A 40 -4.40 27.27 17.37
N ARG A 41 -4.31 26.98 16.07
CA ARG A 41 -3.59 27.77 15.06
C ARG A 41 -2.17 28.14 15.49
N ARG A 42 -1.44 27.18 16.07
CA ARG A 42 -0.07 27.37 16.54
C ARG A 42 0.83 26.23 16.08
N HIS A 43 2.11 26.49 15.94
CA HIS A 43 3.08 25.42 15.71
C HIS A 43 3.14 24.52 16.94
N PHE A 44 2.91 23.22 16.73
CA PHE A 44 3.17 22.20 17.73
C PHE A 44 4.64 21.79 17.68
N LEU A 45 5.16 21.58 16.48
CA LEU A 45 6.56 21.27 16.22
C LEU A 45 7.04 22.17 15.09
N LYS A 46 8.10 22.96 15.34
CA LYS A 46 8.76 23.74 14.29
C LYS A 46 9.53 22.81 13.34
N ARG A 47 9.83 23.31 12.14
CA ARG A 47 10.60 22.59 11.12
C ARG A 47 11.93 22.07 11.66
N ILE A 48 12.04 20.75 11.78
CA ILE A 48 13.22 20.05 12.33
C ILE A 48 13.49 18.81 11.49
N LYS A 49 14.78 18.49 11.29
CA LYS A 49 15.20 17.27 10.61
C LYS A 49 14.82 16.03 11.43
N TYR A 50 14.18 15.06 10.79
CA TYR A 50 13.77 13.82 11.43
C TYR A 50 14.04 12.63 10.51
N ASP A 51 15.13 11.92 10.79
CA ASP A 51 15.58 10.79 9.97
C ASP A 51 14.72 9.53 10.14
N GLY A 52 13.82 9.50 11.13
CA GLY A 52 12.95 8.35 11.43
C GLY A 52 11.67 8.27 10.59
N LEU A 53 11.47 9.19 9.64
CA LEU A 53 10.27 9.24 8.79
C LEU A 53 10.67 9.35 7.33
N ALA A 54 10.18 8.41 6.52
CA ALA A 54 10.38 8.41 5.08
C ALA A 54 9.08 8.83 4.36
N ALA A 55 9.20 9.40 3.17
CA ALA A 55 8.06 9.91 2.41
C ALA A 55 7.08 8.78 2.02
N GLU A 56 7.60 7.58 1.87
CA GLU A 56 6.89 6.37 1.47
C GLU A 56 5.93 5.87 2.56
N GLN A 57 6.20 6.21 3.83
CA GLN A 57 5.37 5.83 4.97
C GLN A 57 4.19 6.79 5.17
N LEU A 58 4.17 7.91 4.44
CA LEU A 58 3.17 8.97 4.56
C LEU A 58 2.06 8.78 3.53
N PHE A 59 1.02 8.06 3.94
CA PHE A 59 -0.22 7.90 3.18
C PHE A 59 -1.43 7.89 4.12
N PRO A 60 -2.63 8.29 3.66
CA PRO A 60 -3.84 8.19 4.47
C PRO A 60 -4.09 6.77 4.99
N GLY A 61 -4.33 6.63 6.29
CA GLY A 61 -4.47 5.37 7.01
C GLY A 61 -3.18 4.87 7.68
N ALA A 62 -2.01 5.39 7.29
CA ALA A 62 -0.74 5.05 7.92
C ALA A 62 -0.67 5.54 9.37
N VAL A 63 0.05 4.80 10.22
CA VAL A 63 0.41 5.24 11.57
C VAL A 63 1.91 5.49 11.58
N VAL A 64 2.30 6.75 11.72
CA VAL A 64 3.70 7.18 11.70
C VAL A 64 4.11 7.67 13.07
N THR A 65 5.36 7.44 13.45
CA THR A 65 5.87 7.87 14.75
C THR A 65 6.76 9.10 14.60
N VAL A 66 6.40 10.19 15.27
CA VAL A 66 7.19 11.44 15.31
C VAL A 66 7.43 11.80 16.77
N TYR A 67 8.69 11.82 17.21
CA TYR A 67 9.11 12.13 18.60
C TYR A 67 8.25 11.44 19.68
N ALA A 68 8.22 10.10 19.65
CA ALA A 68 7.45 9.23 20.56
C ALA A 68 5.91 9.39 20.51
N ARG A 69 5.37 10.07 19.49
CA ARG A 69 3.92 10.17 19.25
C ARG A 69 3.54 9.35 18.04
N GLN A 70 2.59 8.44 18.21
CA GLN A 70 1.99 7.68 17.10
C GLN A 70 0.87 8.51 16.48
N LEU A 71 1.17 9.13 15.35
CA LEU A 71 0.25 9.94 14.56
C LEU A 71 -0.45 9.05 13.55
N ARG A 72 -1.78 9.05 13.52
CA ARG A 72 -2.55 8.42 12.46
C ARG A 72 -2.76 9.44 11.35
N VAL A 73 -2.19 9.20 10.19
CA VAL A 73 -2.46 10.03 9.00
C VAL A 73 -3.90 9.75 8.56
N THR A 74 -4.75 10.77 8.59
CA THR A 74 -6.19 10.63 8.30
C THR A 74 -6.47 11.00 6.85
N ASP A 75 -5.87 12.08 6.34
CA ASP A 75 -6.11 12.59 4.99
C ASP A 75 -4.93 13.45 4.47
N PHE A 76 -4.99 13.88 3.21
CA PHE A 76 -4.08 14.85 2.65
C PHE A 76 -4.45 16.28 3.07
N GLY A 77 -3.44 17.13 3.28
CA GLY A 77 -3.63 18.55 3.59
C GLY A 77 -3.90 19.42 2.35
N ASP A 78 -3.42 19.00 1.18
CA ASP A 78 -3.60 19.72 -0.08
C ASP A 78 -3.70 18.77 -1.29
N ASP A 79 -4.42 19.21 -2.33
CA ASP A 79 -4.60 18.44 -3.58
C ASP A 79 -3.28 18.21 -4.34
N ALA A 80 -2.35 19.17 -4.24
CA ALA A 80 -1.01 19.03 -4.81
C ALA A 80 -0.25 17.86 -4.16
N THR A 81 -0.34 17.74 -2.83
CA THR A 81 0.26 16.62 -2.08
C THR A 81 -0.40 15.31 -2.48
N ARG A 82 -1.73 15.27 -2.57
CA ARG A 82 -2.47 14.09 -3.02
C ARG A 82 -1.97 13.61 -4.37
N ARG A 83 -1.92 14.48 -5.38
CA ARG A 83 -1.45 14.12 -6.73
C ARG A 83 0.02 13.69 -6.73
N ALA A 84 0.88 14.36 -5.97
CA ALA A 84 2.29 14.01 -5.88
C ALA A 84 2.52 12.63 -5.24
N VAL A 85 1.75 12.31 -4.19
CA VAL A 85 1.79 11.01 -3.53
C VAL A 85 1.16 9.93 -4.42
N GLU A 86 -0.01 10.17 -5.01
CA GLU A 86 -0.67 9.23 -5.92
C GLU A 86 0.17 8.95 -7.18
N ALA A 87 0.84 9.96 -7.74
CA ALA A 87 1.77 9.78 -8.86
C ALA A 87 3.04 8.99 -8.48
N ARG A 88 3.43 8.98 -7.20
CA ARG A 88 4.56 8.17 -6.70
C ARG A 88 4.13 6.78 -6.25
N ALA A 89 2.91 6.65 -5.74
CA ALA A 89 2.31 5.44 -5.21
C ALA A 89 1.56 4.71 -6.31
N GLU A 90 2.29 3.91 -7.08
CA GLU A 90 1.67 2.97 -8.00
C GLU A 90 0.96 1.88 -7.18
N ARG A 91 -0.13 1.31 -7.70
CA ARG A 91 -0.85 0.19 -7.07
C ARG A 91 -1.03 -0.90 -8.10
N THR A 92 -0.54 -2.08 -7.80
CA THR A 92 -0.66 -3.29 -8.60
C THR A 92 -1.48 -4.31 -7.84
N LEU A 93 -2.41 -4.93 -8.57
CA LEU A 93 -3.11 -6.11 -8.09
C LEU A 93 -2.30 -7.35 -8.45
N ALA A 94 -1.94 -8.16 -7.46
CA ALA A 94 -1.32 -9.45 -7.69
C ALA A 94 -2.19 -10.59 -7.17
N MET A 95 -2.24 -11.68 -7.91
CA MET A 95 -3.03 -12.86 -7.56
C MET A 95 -2.11 -14.07 -7.40
N VAL A 96 -2.24 -14.75 -6.27
CA VAL A 96 -1.59 -16.05 -6.03
C VAL A 96 -2.44 -17.15 -6.68
N LYS A 97 -1.83 -17.96 -7.55
CA LYS A 97 -2.48 -19.15 -8.14
C LYS A 97 -2.86 -20.16 -7.06
N PRO A 98 -3.96 -20.92 -7.21
CA PRO A 98 -4.45 -21.88 -6.20
C PRO A 98 -3.38 -22.90 -5.78
N ASP A 99 -2.55 -23.37 -6.71
CA ASP A 99 -1.44 -24.31 -6.42
C ASP A 99 -0.41 -23.74 -5.44
N ALA A 100 -0.18 -22.42 -5.52
CA ALA A 100 0.82 -21.71 -4.74
C ALA A 100 0.26 -21.19 -3.39
N VAL A 101 -1.04 -21.38 -3.12
CA VAL A 101 -1.67 -20.93 -1.86
C VAL A 101 -1.03 -21.59 -0.65
N ARG A 102 -0.61 -22.86 -0.76
CA ARG A 102 0.12 -23.58 0.30
C ARG A 102 1.47 -22.92 0.65
N HIS A 103 2.02 -22.11 -0.26
CA HIS A 103 3.27 -21.38 -0.09
C HIS A 103 3.09 -19.88 0.09
N THR A 104 1.87 -19.41 0.36
CA THR A 104 1.55 -17.98 0.51
C THR A 104 2.53 -17.30 1.47
N GLY A 105 2.81 -17.88 2.64
CA GLY A 105 3.73 -17.28 3.62
C GLY A 105 5.12 -16.94 3.06
N LYS A 106 5.70 -17.84 2.25
CA LYS A 106 7.00 -17.59 1.59
C LYS A 106 6.90 -16.48 0.55
N ILE A 107 5.79 -16.43 -0.18
CA ILE A 107 5.52 -15.37 -1.16
C ILE A 107 5.44 -14.02 -0.44
N LEU A 108 4.79 -13.96 0.73
CA LEU A 108 4.63 -12.70 1.47
C LEU A 108 5.96 -12.21 2.00
N GLN A 109 6.77 -13.15 2.49
CA GLN A 109 8.11 -12.85 2.96
C GLN A 109 9.00 -12.34 1.81
N ALA A 110 8.91 -12.94 0.62
CA ALA A 110 9.63 -12.47 -0.56
C ALA A 110 9.16 -11.08 -1.01
N VAL A 111 7.85 -10.83 -1.02
CA VAL A 111 7.26 -9.52 -1.33
C VAL A 111 7.73 -8.48 -0.31
N GLY A 112 7.61 -8.75 0.99
CA GLY A 112 8.06 -7.83 2.04
C GLY A 112 9.57 -7.58 1.99
N GLY A 113 10.37 -8.60 1.72
CA GLY A 113 11.83 -8.49 1.57
C GLY A 113 12.26 -7.73 0.31
N SER A 114 11.42 -7.68 -0.73
CA SER A 114 11.71 -6.89 -1.92
C SER A 114 11.54 -5.39 -1.70
N GLY A 115 10.86 -4.94 -0.64
CA GLY A 115 10.55 -3.52 -0.41
C GLY A 115 9.14 -3.13 -0.88
N LEU A 116 8.34 -4.10 -1.32
CA LEU A 116 6.94 -3.92 -1.66
C LEU A 116 6.10 -3.81 -0.40
N GLN A 117 5.32 -2.74 -0.31
CA GLN A 117 4.32 -2.59 0.73
C GLN A 117 3.00 -3.22 0.30
N VAL A 118 2.44 -3.99 1.22
CA VAL A 118 1.17 -4.69 1.05
C VAL A 118 0.09 -3.81 1.65
N ALA A 119 -0.78 -3.25 0.82
CA ALA A 119 -1.88 -2.41 1.29
C ALA A 119 -3.10 -3.23 1.74
N ASN A 120 -3.41 -4.32 1.04
CA ASN A 120 -4.55 -5.17 1.36
C ASN A 120 -4.32 -6.60 0.86
N VAL A 121 -4.87 -7.55 1.59
CA VAL A 121 -4.81 -8.98 1.33
C VAL A 121 -6.18 -9.56 1.52
N ARG A 122 -6.73 -10.18 0.47
CA ARG A 122 -8.00 -10.89 0.57
C ARG A 122 -7.87 -12.28 0.00
N MET A 123 -8.29 -13.27 0.78
CA MET A 123 -8.47 -14.64 0.31
C MET A 123 -9.95 -14.84 0.01
N ALA A 124 -10.27 -15.07 -1.25
CA ALA A 124 -11.63 -15.36 -1.69
C ALA A 124 -11.61 -16.57 -2.61
N ARG A 125 -12.63 -17.42 -2.53
CA ARG A 125 -12.83 -18.53 -3.45
C ARG A 125 -13.75 -18.05 -4.57
N LEU A 126 -13.19 -17.80 -5.75
CA LEU A 126 -13.98 -17.37 -6.90
C LEU A 126 -14.77 -18.55 -7.48
N SER A 127 -16.03 -18.29 -7.86
CA SER A 127 -16.79 -19.24 -8.66
C SER A 127 -16.29 -19.24 -10.12
N ARG A 128 -16.73 -20.22 -10.91
CA ARG A 128 -16.30 -20.32 -12.32
C ARG A 128 -16.73 -19.11 -13.16
N GLY A 129 -17.89 -18.52 -12.84
CA GLY A 129 -18.38 -17.31 -13.51
C GLY A 129 -17.51 -16.09 -13.17
N ASP A 130 -17.27 -15.86 -11.89
CA ASP A 130 -16.45 -14.73 -11.42
C ASP A 130 -15.01 -14.80 -11.95
N ALA A 131 -14.45 -16.01 -12.03
CA ALA A 131 -13.12 -16.21 -12.60
C ALA A 131 -13.09 -15.88 -14.11
N GLN A 132 -14.13 -16.23 -14.87
CA GLN A 132 -14.20 -15.92 -16.30
C GLN A 132 -14.34 -14.42 -16.55
N GLU A 133 -15.16 -13.71 -15.76
CA GLU A 133 -15.27 -12.25 -15.83
C GLU A 133 -13.95 -11.57 -15.48
N PHE A 134 -13.23 -12.06 -14.46
CA PHE A 134 -11.95 -11.49 -14.05
C PHE A 134 -10.84 -11.68 -15.10
N TYR A 135 -10.80 -12.83 -15.78
CA TYR A 135 -9.84 -13.11 -16.85
C TYR A 135 -10.30 -12.65 -18.24
N ALA A 136 -11.50 -12.05 -18.38
CA ALA A 136 -12.03 -11.60 -19.67
C ALA A 136 -11.11 -10.59 -20.37
N ALA A 137 -10.39 -9.76 -19.62
CA ALA A 137 -9.38 -8.83 -20.16
C ALA A 137 -8.12 -9.51 -20.73
N HIS A 138 -7.90 -10.80 -20.42
CA HIS A 138 -6.79 -11.63 -20.89
C HIS A 138 -7.30 -12.87 -21.66
N ALA A 139 -8.41 -12.73 -22.38
CA ALA A 139 -9.09 -13.81 -23.10
C ALA A 139 -8.17 -14.54 -24.12
N ASP A 140 -7.18 -13.84 -24.66
CA ASP A 140 -6.28 -14.35 -25.70
C ASP A 140 -5.10 -15.17 -25.15
N ALA A 141 -4.94 -15.24 -23.83
CA ALA A 141 -3.86 -16.03 -23.22
C ALA A 141 -4.20 -17.53 -23.30
N PRO A 142 -3.24 -18.40 -23.69
CA PRO A 142 -3.46 -19.86 -23.78
C PRO A 142 -3.87 -20.53 -22.45
N TYR A 143 -3.77 -19.80 -21.34
CA TYR A 143 -4.22 -20.20 -20.01
C TYR A 143 -5.74 -20.07 -19.81
N PHE A 144 -6.41 -19.15 -20.53
CA PHE A 144 -7.85 -18.90 -20.41
C PHE A 144 -8.68 -20.15 -20.78
N GLU A 145 -8.26 -20.88 -21.82
CA GLU A 145 -8.89 -22.14 -22.23
C GLU A 145 -8.78 -23.24 -21.16
N LYS A 146 -7.72 -23.24 -20.33
CA LYS A 146 -7.56 -24.20 -19.22
C LYS A 146 -8.54 -23.91 -18.08
N VAL A 147 -8.76 -22.63 -17.75
CA VAL A 147 -9.78 -22.19 -16.78
C VAL A 147 -11.19 -22.46 -17.32
N ARG A 148 -11.41 -22.25 -18.62
CA ARG A 148 -12.70 -22.51 -19.28
C ARG A 148 -13.07 -23.99 -19.31
N ARG A 149 -12.11 -24.89 -19.55
CA ARG A 149 -12.37 -26.34 -19.70
C ARG A 149 -12.56 -27.12 -18.40
N GLY A 150 -12.42 -26.51 -17.23
CA GLY A 150 -12.71 -27.16 -15.94
C GLY A 150 -11.80 -28.37 -15.61
N ARG A 151 -10.68 -28.53 -16.32
CA ARG A 151 -9.66 -29.55 -16.06
C ARG A 151 -8.51 -28.96 -15.24
N ALA A 152 -8.89 -28.25 -14.20
CA ALA A 152 -8.03 -27.88 -13.09
C ALA A 152 -8.74 -28.45 -11.85
N PRO A 153 -8.13 -29.31 -11.01
CA PRO A 153 -8.72 -29.77 -9.75
C PRO A 153 -9.10 -28.65 -8.74
N ASP A 154 -8.97 -27.40 -9.16
CA ASP A 154 -8.93 -26.15 -8.40
C ASP A 154 -9.98 -25.16 -8.94
N ALA A 155 -11.25 -25.60 -9.07
CA ALA A 155 -12.45 -24.74 -9.12
C ALA A 155 -12.71 -24.04 -7.77
N GLY A 156 -11.66 -23.45 -7.25
CA GLY A 156 -11.58 -22.63 -6.07
C GLY A 156 -10.32 -21.82 -6.26
N ALA A 157 -10.37 -20.84 -7.16
CA ALA A 157 -9.33 -19.84 -7.25
C ALA A 157 -9.35 -19.09 -5.92
N ALA A 158 -8.53 -19.53 -4.98
CA ALA A 158 -8.17 -18.81 -3.77
C ALA A 158 -7.16 -17.75 -4.20
N GLY A 159 -7.68 -16.72 -4.86
CA GLY A 159 -6.89 -15.58 -5.26
C GLY A 159 -6.57 -14.79 -4.00
N VAL A 160 -5.32 -14.82 -3.56
CA VAL A 160 -4.84 -13.84 -2.59
C VAL A 160 -4.54 -12.58 -3.40
N GLY A 161 -5.48 -11.63 -3.37
CA GLY A 161 -5.34 -10.33 -4.04
C GLY A 161 -4.49 -9.40 -3.19
N TRP A 162 -3.30 -9.05 -3.67
CA TRP A 162 -2.41 -8.05 -3.06
C TRP A 162 -2.58 -6.74 -3.80
N CYS A 163 -2.86 -5.64 -3.10
CA CYS A 163 -2.72 -4.29 -3.67
C CYS A 163 -1.37 -3.73 -3.19
N GLY A 164 -0.37 -3.58 -4.06
CA GLY A 164 0.97 -3.10 -3.69
C GLY A 164 1.72 -2.41 -4.83
N SER A 165 2.72 -1.57 -4.52
CA SER A 165 3.37 -0.65 -5.47
C SER A 165 4.24 -1.30 -6.55
N THR A 166 4.30 -0.72 -7.76
CA THR A 166 4.62 -1.44 -9.01
C THR A 166 6.10 -1.43 -9.43
N ARG A 167 6.95 -0.57 -8.88
CA ARG A 167 8.34 -0.41 -9.39
C ARG A 167 9.24 -1.65 -9.31
N GLN A 168 8.88 -2.67 -8.52
CA GLN A 168 9.70 -3.89 -8.35
C GLN A 168 9.08 -5.17 -8.87
N TRP A 169 7.83 -5.16 -9.35
CA TRP A 169 7.18 -6.39 -9.83
C TRP A 169 7.85 -7.00 -11.06
N GLY A 170 8.53 -6.18 -11.88
CA GLY A 170 9.37 -6.67 -12.98
C GLY A 170 10.57 -7.51 -12.55
N ALA A 171 11.02 -7.38 -11.29
CA ALA A 171 12.19 -8.09 -10.75
C ALA A 171 11.90 -9.52 -10.29
N LEU A 172 10.62 -9.89 -10.09
CA LEU A 172 10.22 -11.27 -9.79
C LEU A 172 10.11 -12.15 -11.06
N GLY A 173 10.25 -11.53 -12.24
CA GLY A 173 10.29 -12.18 -13.54
C GLY A 173 8.96 -12.84 -13.96
N PRO A 174 8.66 -12.91 -15.28
CA PRO A 174 7.57 -13.73 -15.80
C PRO A 174 7.85 -15.25 -15.74
N SER A 175 8.86 -15.69 -14.97
CA SER A 175 9.56 -16.97 -15.19
C SER A 175 9.24 -18.11 -14.23
N ALA A 176 8.33 -17.98 -13.27
CA ALA A 176 7.87 -19.13 -12.48
C ALA A 176 6.70 -19.89 -13.15
N CYS A 177 6.69 -19.94 -14.50
CA CYS A 177 5.66 -20.59 -15.30
C CYS A 177 6.27 -21.46 -16.42
N ALA A 178 7.23 -22.32 -16.10
CA ALA A 178 7.55 -23.51 -16.89
C ALA A 178 8.50 -24.44 -16.10
N ARG A 179 8.10 -25.72 -15.99
CA ARG A 179 8.73 -26.84 -15.24
C ARG A 179 8.34 -26.81 -13.76
N SER A 180 7.64 -27.80 -13.22
CA SER A 180 7.55 -29.24 -13.52
C SER A 180 6.10 -29.74 -13.56
#